data_AF-A0A835YQG3-F1
#
_entry.id   AF-A0A835YQG3-F1
#
_cell.length_a   1.000
_cell.length_b   1.000
_cell.length_c   1.000
_cell.angle_alpha   90.00
_cell.angle_beta   90.00
_cell.angle_gamma   90.00
#
_symmetry.space_group_name_H-M   'P 1'
#
loop_
_entity.id
_entity.type
_entity.pdbx_description
1 polymer ?
#
loop_
_entity_poly.entity_id
_entity_poly.type
_entity_poly.pdbx_seq_one_letter_code
_entity_poly.pdbx_strand_id
1 'polypeptide(L)'
;LNSVLQQLYHTRAFSGPLMGAAPARRPGREQDELLFKLQVLFASLHVGQRRYHDTRPLCSSFLDYDGRPMSLAEQKDAYEFCSMLLDKLERSSDAARELVKATFGGTLQYQIVPREPGCAHTSTRDEPFLMLTAEVQTKDTLAAALDLFTSGETLDGDNKYLCEQCGRRVAAQRRCAIKDLPPTLIVHLKRFEFNLETMTRHKLNHRCAFPM
;
A
#
# COMPACT_ATOMS: atom_id res chain seq x y z
N LEU A 1 -7.57 -0.59 12.94
CA LEU A 1 -6.53 -1.42 13.60
C LEU A 1 -6.90 -2.89 13.66
N ASN A 2 -7.86 -3.32 14.49
CA ASN A 2 -8.17 -4.75 14.69
C ASN A 2 -8.51 -5.49 13.39
N SER A 3 -9.29 -4.87 12.50
CA SER A 3 -9.62 -5.45 11.18
C SER A 3 -8.38 -5.77 10.35
N VAL A 4 -7.43 -4.85 10.28
CA VAL A 4 -6.16 -5.03 9.55
C VAL A 4 -5.32 -6.12 10.21
N LEU A 5 -5.18 -6.10 11.54
CA LEU A 5 -4.42 -7.14 12.25
C LEU A 5 -5.00 -8.54 12.04
N GLN A 6 -6.33 -8.65 12.07
CA GLN A 6 -7.02 -9.92 11.82
C GLN A 6 -6.81 -10.40 10.38
N GLN A 7 -6.89 -9.52 9.38
CA GLN A 7 -6.61 -9.90 7.99
C GLN A 7 -5.16 -10.37 7.82
N LEU A 8 -4.19 -9.62 8.33
CA LEU A 8 -2.77 -10.01 8.27
C LEU A 8 -2.50 -11.34 9.00
N TYR A 9 -3.15 -11.58 10.14
CA TYR A 9 -3.05 -12.85 10.86
C TYR A 9 -3.58 -14.04 10.03
N HIS A 10 -4.70 -13.85 9.33
CA HIS A 10 -5.30 -14.91 8.50
C HIS A 10 -4.57 -15.14 7.17
N THR A 11 -3.73 -14.21 6.73
CA THR A 11 -2.77 -14.42 5.63
C THR A 11 -1.64 -15.35 6.10
N ARG A 12 -1.86 -16.66 6.02
CA ARG A 12 -0.94 -17.69 6.58
C ARG A 12 0.48 -17.62 6.02
N ALA A 13 0.62 -17.25 4.74
CA ALA A 13 1.92 -17.03 4.09
C ALA A 13 2.72 -15.90 4.77
N PHE A 14 2.04 -14.98 5.45
CA PHE A 14 2.63 -13.89 6.19
C PHE A 14 2.76 -14.21 7.69
N SER A 15 1.66 -14.54 8.36
CA SER A 15 1.62 -14.59 9.83
C SER A 15 2.49 -15.67 10.44
N GLY A 16 2.56 -16.86 9.83
CA GLY A 16 3.40 -17.96 10.29
C GLY A 16 4.89 -17.61 10.25
N PRO A 17 5.45 -17.28 9.09
CA PRO A 17 6.86 -16.87 8.97
C PRO A 17 7.19 -15.63 9.80
N LEU A 18 6.26 -14.67 9.93
CA LEU A 18 6.50 -13.46 10.74
C LEU A 18 6.74 -13.79 12.22
N MET A 19 6.01 -14.77 12.78
CA MET A 19 6.22 -15.24 14.16
C MET A 19 7.63 -15.85 14.37
N GLY A 20 8.25 -16.38 13.32
CA GLY A 20 9.61 -16.94 13.35
C GLY A 20 10.71 -15.96 12.91
N ALA A 21 10.36 -14.75 12.46
CA ALA A 21 11.34 -13.77 11.97
C ALA A 21 12.22 -13.27 13.12
N ALA A 22 13.54 -13.42 13.00
CA ALA A 22 14.46 -12.90 13.99
C ALA A 22 14.45 -11.36 13.98
N PRO A 23 14.28 -10.69 15.14
CA PRO A 23 14.47 -9.25 15.22
C PRO A 23 15.92 -8.89 14.88
N ALA A 24 16.16 -7.67 14.40
CA ALA A 24 17.51 -7.23 14.10
C ALA A 24 18.36 -7.27 15.39
N ARG A 25 19.51 -7.96 15.36
CA ARG A 25 20.46 -8.00 16.50
C ARG A 25 21.25 -6.68 16.63
N ARG A 26 20.57 -5.54 16.69
CA ARG A 26 21.23 -4.24 16.91
C ARG A 26 20.89 -3.74 18.31
N PRO A 27 21.87 -3.58 19.22
CA PRO A 27 21.60 -3.08 20.55
C PRO A 27 21.12 -1.62 20.46
N GLY A 28 19.84 -1.42 20.80
CA GLY A 28 19.15 -0.14 20.83
C GLY A 28 18.32 0.15 19.57
N ARG A 29 16.99 0.14 19.72
CA ARG A 29 16.01 1.15 19.24
C ARG A 29 14.58 0.61 19.27
N GLU A 30 13.62 1.48 19.55
CA GLU A 30 12.16 1.27 19.66
C GLU A 30 11.50 0.50 18.48
N GLN A 31 12.20 0.27 17.38
CA GLN A 31 11.70 -0.45 16.20
C GLN A 31 11.68 -1.97 16.37
N ASP A 32 12.51 -2.53 17.25
CA ASP A 32 12.48 -3.95 17.61
C ASP A 32 11.22 -4.32 18.42
N GLU A 33 10.64 -3.34 19.13
CA GLU A 33 9.47 -3.58 19.97
C GLU A 33 8.22 -3.86 19.13
N LEU A 34 8.00 -3.13 18.03
CA LEU A 34 6.81 -3.32 17.20
C LEU A 34 6.71 -4.75 16.64
N LEU A 35 7.78 -5.26 16.03
CA LEU A 35 7.81 -6.62 15.48
C LEU A 35 7.55 -7.62 16.60
N PHE A 36 8.23 -7.50 17.74
CA PHE A 36 8.05 -8.38 18.88
C PHE A 36 6.61 -8.37 19.41
N LYS A 37 5.99 -7.20 19.61
CA LYS A 37 4.59 -7.11 20.07
C LYS A 37 3.63 -7.73 19.06
N LEU A 38 3.89 -7.56 17.76
CA LEU A 38 3.08 -8.17 16.71
C LEU A 38 3.22 -9.69 16.70
N GLN A 39 4.43 -10.21 16.91
CA GLN A 39 4.69 -11.65 17.06
C GLN A 39 3.98 -12.22 18.29
N VAL A 40 4.04 -11.55 19.44
CA VAL A 40 3.31 -11.94 20.66
C VAL A 40 1.80 -11.94 20.40
N LEU A 41 1.29 -10.94 19.70
CA LEU A 41 -0.12 -10.86 19.32
C LEU A 41 -0.53 -12.03 18.43
N PHE A 42 0.20 -12.30 17.34
CA PHE A 42 -0.09 -13.43 16.45
C PHE A 42 0.06 -14.78 17.15
N ALA A 43 1.08 -14.96 17.98
CA ALA A 43 1.24 -16.18 18.77
C ALA A 43 0.05 -16.37 19.72
N SER A 44 -0.38 -15.30 20.39
CA SER A 44 -1.54 -15.35 21.28
C SER A 44 -2.85 -15.63 20.55
N LEU A 45 -3.02 -15.15 19.31
CA LEU A 45 -4.16 -15.51 18.47
C LEU A 45 -4.08 -16.96 17.97
N HIS A 46 -2.88 -17.51 17.87
CA HIS A 46 -2.63 -18.87 17.37
C HIS A 46 -2.81 -19.94 18.43
N VAL A 47 -2.23 -19.75 19.62
CA VAL A 47 -2.23 -20.77 20.70
C VAL A 47 -3.04 -20.35 21.93
N GLY A 48 -3.46 -19.09 22.01
CA GLY A 48 -4.17 -18.58 23.17
C GLY A 48 -5.58 -19.15 23.29
N GLN A 49 -5.98 -19.47 24.52
CA GLN A 49 -7.32 -19.96 24.84
C GLN A 49 -8.30 -18.82 25.19
N ARG A 50 -7.82 -17.57 25.19
CA ARG A 50 -8.63 -16.40 25.52
C ARG A 50 -9.45 -15.97 24.31
N ARG A 51 -10.65 -15.42 24.56
CA ARG A 51 -11.54 -14.91 23.50
C ARG A 51 -10.97 -13.71 22.73
N TYR A 52 -10.05 -12.98 23.35
CA TYR A 52 -9.40 -11.83 22.74
C TYR A 52 -7.99 -11.65 23.31
N HIS A 53 -7.17 -10.92 22.55
CA HIS A 53 -5.87 -10.43 22.99
C HIS A 53 -5.92 -8.89 23.05
N ASP A 54 -5.32 -8.31 24.09
CA ASP A 54 -5.27 -6.87 24.28
C ASP A 54 -4.25 -6.23 23.34
N THR A 55 -4.68 -5.29 22.50
CA THR A 55 -3.83 -4.60 21.52
C THR A 55 -3.17 -3.35 22.09
N ARG A 56 -3.51 -2.89 23.31
CA ARG A 56 -2.93 -1.68 23.90
C ARG A 56 -1.39 -1.67 23.93
N PRO A 57 -0.70 -2.77 24.27
CA PRO A 57 0.77 -2.82 24.23
C PRO A 57 1.36 -2.64 22.83
N LEU A 58 0.65 -3.11 21.79
CA LEU A 58 1.05 -2.90 20.40
C LEU A 58 0.86 -1.43 20.01
N CYS A 59 -0.28 -0.84 20.36
CA CYS A 59 -0.58 0.56 20.04
C CYS A 59 0.41 1.53 20.70
N SER A 60 0.84 1.28 21.94
CA SER A 60 1.84 2.11 22.61
C SER A 60 3.22 2.05 21.95
N SER A 61 3.59 0.90 21.36
CA SER A 61 4.83 0.75 20.59
C SER A 61 4.73 1.29 19.15
N PHE A 62 3.52 1.55 18.67
CA PHE A 62 3.27 2.01 17.31
C PHE A 62 3.32 3.54 17.27
N LEU A 63 4.49 4.09 16.97
CA LEU A 63 4.68 5.54 16.77
C LEU A 63 4.22 5.95 15.37
N ASP A 64 3.53 7.08 15.22
CA ASP A 64 3.23 7.67 13.91
C ASP A 64 4.45 8.36 13.27
N TYR A 65 4.25 9.06 12.15
CA TYR A 65 5.33 9.77 11.45
C TYR A 65 5.91 10.93 12.27
N ASP A 66 5.14 11.50 13.20
CA ASP A 66 5.60 12.55 14.12
C ASP A 66 6.26 11.98 15.38
N GLY A 67 6.45 10.65 15.44
CA GLY A 67 7.02 9.96 16.59
C GLY A 67 6.08 9.87 17.79
N ARG A 68 4.79 10.17 17.62
CA ARG A 68 3.80 10.10 18.69
C ARG A 68 3.18 8.71 18.74
N PRO A 69 2.94 8.13 19.93
CA PRO A 69 2.20 6.89 20.03
C PRO A 69 0.82 7.02 19.39
N MET A 70 0.36 5.94 18.76
CA MET A 70 -0.98 5.91 18.17
C MET A 70 -2.04 6.20 19.25
N SER A 71 -2.76 7.31 19.07
CA SER A 71 -3.91 7.64 19.92
C SER A 71 -5.00 6.58 19.79
N LEU A 72 -5.37 5.95 20.91
CA LEU A 72 -6.46 4.98 20.98
C LEU A 72 -7.85 5.64 20.87
N ALA A 73 -7.92 6.96 21.08
CA ALA A 73 -9.15 7.73 21.02
C ALA A 73 -9.48 8.22 19.60
N GLU A 74 -8.51 8.21 18.70
CA GLU A 74 -8.66 8.72 17.33
C GLU A 74 -8.99 7.60 16.35
N GLN A 75 -10.03 7.83 15.54
CA GLN A 75 -10.31 6.96 14.41
C GLN A 75 -9.31 7.26 13.28
N LYS A 76 -8.38 6.34 13.05
CA LYS A 76 -7.44 6.38 11.93
C LYS A 76 -7.98 5.63 10.71
N ASP A 77 -7.55 6.06 9.54
CA ASP A 77 -7.82 5.35 8.29
C ASP A 77 -7.17 3.96 8.33
N ALA A 78 -7.92 2.92 7.93
CA ALA A 78 -7.42 1.55 7.90
C ALA A 78 -6.30 1.40 6.87
N TYR A 79 -6.38 2.11 5.74
CA TYR A 79 -5.35 2.12 4.71
C TYR A 79 -4.05 2.72 5.25
N GLU A 80 -4.12 3.88 5.88
CA GLU A 80 -2.96 4.56 6.45
C GLU A 80 -2.28 3.72 7.52
N PHE A 81 -3.07 3.11 8.42
CA PHE A 81 -2.55 2.17 9.41
C PHE A 81 -1.85 0.98 8.76
N CYS A 82 -2.44 0.36 7.74
CA CYS A 82 -1.87 -0.80 7.08
C CYS A 82 -0.56 -0.45 6.35
N SER A 83 -0.53 0.67 5.61
CA SER A 83 0.67 1.16 4.94
C SER A 83 1.80 1.38 5.94
N MET A 84 1.52 2.13 7.00
CA MET A 84 2.52 2.47 8.00
C MET A 84 3.03 1.23 8.76
N LEU A 85 2.15 0.26 9.00
CA LEU A 85 2.53 -1.01 9.62
C LEU A 85 3.49 -1.80 8.73
N LEU A 86 3.18 -1.96 7.44
CA LEU A 86 4.03 -2.69 6.50
C LEU A 86 5.39 -1.99 6.34
N ASP A 87 5.40 -0.66 6.17
CA ASP A 87 6.63 0.14 6.07
C ASP A 87 7.54 -0.02 7.29
N LYS A 88 6.95 -0.07 8.50
CA LYS A 88 7.70 -0.26 9.75
C LYS A 88 8.24 -1.68 9.87
N LEU A 89 7.49 -2.69 9.42
CA LEU A 89 7.95 -4.08 9.41
C LEU A 89 9.11 -4.28 8.41
N GLU A 90 9.07 -3.62 7.25
CA GLU A 90 10.21 -3.64 6.32
C GLU A 90 11.49 -3.03 6.90
N ARG A 91 11.37 -2.18 7.92
CA ARG A 91 12.50 -1.53 8.60
C ARG A 91 12.94 -2.27 9.87
N SER A 92 12.11 -3.17 10.41
CA SER A 92 12.39 -3.83 11.70
C SER A 92 13.38 -4.99 11.60
N SER A 93 13.45 -5.68 10.46
CA SER A 93 14.47 -6.69 10.18
C SER A 93 14.54 -7.03 8.69
N ASP A 94 15.69 -7.55 8.23
CA ASP A 94 15.80 -8.05 6.85
C ASP A 94 14.81 -9.20 6.59
N ALA A 95 14.62 -10.10 7.57
CA ALA A 95 13.67 -11.21 7.45
C ALA A 95 12.22 -10.73 7.28
N ALA A 96 11.79 -9.72 8.06
CA ALA A 96 10.46 -9.14 7.93
C ALA A 96 10.31 -8.38 6.59
N ARG A 97 11.34 -7.67 6.13
CA ARG A 97 11.33 -7.00 4.83
C ARG A 97 11.14 -7.97 3.67
N GLU A 98 11.95 -9.01 3.62
CA GLU A 98 11.84 -10.00 2.53
C GLU A 98 10.50 -10.73 2.60
N LEU A 99 9.95 -10.98 3.79
CA LEU A 99 8.62 -11.56 3.96
C LEU A 99 7.49 -10.64 3.47
N VAL A 100 7.53 -9.34 3.81
CA VAL A 100 6.55 -8.36 3.34
C VAL A 100 6.57 -8.28 1.82
N LYS A 101 7.76 -8.17 1.21
CA LYS A 101 7.92 -8.17 -0.24
C LYS A 101 7.46 -9.46 -0.89
N ALA A 102 7.84 -10.61 -0.35
CA ALA A 102 7.44 -11.90 -0.89
C ALA A 102 5.93 -12.16 -0.80
N THR A 103 5.24 -11.55 0.17
CA THR A 103 3.80 -11.79 0.36
C THR A 103 2.93 -10.76 -0.35
N PHE A 104 3.28 -9.48 -0.26
CA PHE A 104 2.45 -8.34 -0.71
C PHE A 104 3.13 -7.49 -1.80
N GLY A 105 4.41 -7.72 -2.09
CA GLY A 105 5.18 -6.94 -3.05
C GLY A 105 4.84 -7.28 -4.50
N GLY A 106 4.40 -6.27 -5.23
CA GLY A 106 4.30 -6.27 -6.69
C GLY A 106 5.12 -5.14 -7.31
N THR A 107 5.12 -5.07 -8.63
CA THR A 107 5.81 -4.03 -9.40
C THR A 107 4.83 -3.34 -10.35
N LEU A 108 4.74 -2.01 -10.26
CA LEU A 108 4.15 -1.16 -11.28
C LEU A 108 5.20 -0.78 -12.31
N GLN A 109 4.80 -0.66 -13.56
CA GLN A 109 5.62 -0.10 -14.62
C GLN A 109 4.94 1.14 -15.19
N TYR A 110 5.58 2.28 -14.98
CA TYR A 110 5.21 3.54 -15.60
C TYR A 110 5.85 3.64 -16.97
N GLN A 111 5.07 4.00 -17.97
CA GLN A 111 5.52 4.10 -19.35
C GLN A 111 5.15 5.47 -19.91
N ILE A 112 6.07 6.08 -20.65
CA ILE A 112 5.83 7.25 -21.48
C ILE A 112 6.12 6.84 -22.92
N VAL A 113 5.07 6.68 -23.72
CA VAL A 113 5.12 6.22 -25.11
C VAL A 113 4.86 7.41 -26.04
N PRO A 114 5.84 7.89 -26.81
CA PRO A 114 5.62 8.96 -27.79
C PRO A 114 4.54 8.59 -28.81
N ARG A 115 3.74 9.58 -29.22
CA ARG A 115 2.70 9.43 -30.26
C ARG A 115 3.06 10.12 -31.58
N GLU A 116 4.14 10.89 -31.61
CA GLU A 116 4.58 11.62 -32.80
C GLU A 116 5.55 10.80 -33.66
N PRO A 117 5.45 10.87 -35.00
CA PRO A 117 6.45 10.29 -35.89
C PRO A 117 7.84 10.91 -35.64
N GLY A 118 8.89 10.08 -35.74
CA GLY A 118 10.28 10.49 -35.50
C GLY A 118 10.73 10.43 -34.03
N CYS A 119 9.92 9.89 -33.12
CA CYS A 119 10.33 9.56 -31.75
C CYS A 119 9.90 8.14 -31.40
N ALA A 120 10.85 7.19 -31.35
CA ALA A 120 10.58 5.79 -31.00
C ALA A 120 10.98 5.44 -29.55
N HIS A 121 11.51 6.41 -28.81
CA HIS A 121 11.99 6.19 -27.45
C HIS A 121 10.84 6.07 -26.46
N THR A 122 10.60 4.87 -25.92
CA THR A 122 9.69 4.69 -24.79
C THR A 122 10.48 4.75 -23.49
N SER A 123 10.11 5.67 -22.60
CA SER A 123 10.68 5.73 -21.25
C SER A 123 9.86 4.83 -20.33
N THR A 124 10.54 3.95 -19.60
CA THR A 124 9.91 3.05 -18.63
C THR A 124 10.56 3.19 -17.26
N ARG A 125 9.76 3.18 -16.20
CA ARG A 125 10.23 3.16 -14.81
C ARG A 125 9.43 2.14 -14.02
N ASP A 126 10.13 1.24 -13.37
CA ASP A 126 9.52 0.25 -12.48
C ASP A 126 9.49 0.79 -11.05
N GLU A 127 8.37 0.64 -10.35
CA GLU A 127 8.20 1.03 -8.97
C GLU A 127 7.52 -0.09 -8.16
N PRO A 128 8.08 -0.47 -7.00
CA PRO A 128 7.44 -1.47 -6.15
C PRO A 128 6.17 -0.91 -5.51
N PHE A 129 5.20 -1.79 -5.26
CA PHE A 129 4.01 -1.47 -4.47
C PHE A 129 3.68 -2.61 -3.50
N LEU A 130 3.04 -2.28 -2.37
CA LEU A 130 2.48 -3.25 -1.44
C LEU A 130 0.94 -3.28 -1.47
N MET A 131 0.33 -2.18 -1.93
CA MET A 131 -1.12 -2.02 -2.01
C MET A 131 -1.48 -1.20 -3.24
N LEU A 132 -2.59 -1.53 -3.89
CA LEU A 132 -3.17 -0.70 -4.96
C LEU A 132 -4.31 0.14 -4.42
N THR A 133 -4.34 1.42 -4.78
CA THR A 133 -5.48 2.30 -4.49
C THR A 133 -6.35 2.43 -5.74
N ALA A 134 -7.58 1.94 -5.66
CA ALA A 134 -8.56 1.99 -6.73
C ALA A 134 -9.49 3.20 -6.55
N GLU A 135 -9.56 4.07 -7.55
CA GLU A 135 -10.47 5.22 -7.55
C GLU A 135 -11.88 4.78 -7.92
N VAL A 136 -12.81 4.91 -6.96
CA VAL A 136 -14.17 4.37 -7.12
C VAL A 136 -15.22 5.45 -7.37
N GLN A 137 -14.90 6.75 -7.26
CA GLN A 137 -15.86 7.86 -7.35
C GLN A 137 -16.83 7.75 -8.53
N THR A 138 -16.31 7.38 -9.70
CA THR A 138 -17.06 7.30 -10.96
C THR A 138 -17.23 5.86 -11.47
N LYS A 139 -17.02 4.85 -10.60
CA LYS A 139 -16.92 3.44 -11.00
C LYS A 139 -17.78 2.53 -10.13
N ASP A 140 -18.59 1.72 -10.80
CA ASP A 140 -19.52 0.77 -10.16
C ASP A 140 -18.92 -0.63 -9.92
N THR A 141 -17.72 -0.89 -10.43
CA THR A 141 -17.02 -2.16 -10.25
C THR A 141 -15.53 -1.94 -9.99
N LEU A 142 -14.91 -2.87 -9.27
CA LEU A 142 -13.46 -2.87 -9.07
C LEU A 142 -12.70 -3.01 -10.40
N ALA A 143 -13.20 -3.83 -11.32
CA ALA A 143 -12.62 -3.97 -12.65
C ALA A 143 -12.53 -2.61 -13.38
N ALA A 144 -13.64 -1.86 -13.41
CA ALA A 144 -13.66 -0.54 -14.04
C ALA A 144 -12.76 0.49 -13.34
N ALA A 145 -12.55 0.35 -12.03
CA ALA A 145 -11.60 1.18 -11.27
C ALA A 145 -10.14 0.83 -11.60
N LEU A 146 -9.83 -0.45 -11.80
CA LEU A 146 -8.50 -0.91 -12.24
C LEU A 146 -8.23 -0.58 -13.73
N ASP A 147 -9.26 -0.58 -14.57
CA ASP A 147 -9.16 -0.10 -15.95
C ASP A 147 -8.83 1.40 -15.97
N LEU A 148 -9.46 2.20 -15.10
CA LEU A 148 -9.12 3.61 -14.94
C LEU A 148 -7.69 3.78 -14.41
N PHE A 149 -7.27 2.96 -13.45
CA PHE A 149 -5.89 2.97 -12.94
C PHE A 149 -4.85 2.76 -14.06
N THR A 150 -5.19 2.01 -15.12
CA THR A 150 -4.27 1.68 -16.22
C THR A 150 -4.52 2.47 -17.51
N SER A 151 -5.59 3.26 -17.62
CA SER A 151 -6.00 3.94 -18.86
C SER A 151 -4.96 4.94 -19.37
N GLY A 152 -4.13 5.46 -18.47
CA GLY A 152 -3.13 6.48 -18.76
C GLY A 152 -3.76 7.81 -19.17
N GLU A 153 -2.89 8.77 -19.45
CA GLU A 153 -3.22 10.14 -19.84
C GLU A 153 -2.40 10.55 -21.07
N THR A 154 -2.92 11.52 -21.81
CA THR A 154 -2.23 12.10 -22.96
C THR A 154 -1.47 13.34 -22.51
N LEU A 155 -0.18 13.39 -22.86
CA LEU A 155 0.70 14.54 -22.70
C LEU A 155 0.76 15.27 -24.04
N ASP A 156 0.02 16.38 -24.20
CA ASP A 156 -0.06 17.18 -25.41
C ASP A 156 -0.03 18.69 -25.12
N GLY A 157 -0.17 19.51 -26.17
CA GLY A 157 -0.17 20.98 -26.06
C GLY A 157 1.07 21.51 -25.32
N ASP A 158 0.84 22.26 -24.25
CA ASP A 158 1.90 22.82 -23.38
C ASP A 158 2.53 21.76 -22.45
N ASN A 159 1.82 20.66 -22.19
CA ASN A 159 2.21 19.54 -21.33
C ASN A 159 2.97 18.42 -22.07
N LYS A 160 3.47 18.69 -23.27
CA LYS A 160 4.28 17.72 -24.04
C LYS A 160 5.50 17.23 -23.24
N TYR A 161 5.78 15.94 -23.36
CA TYR A 161 6.93 15.29 -22.75
C TYR A 161 8.24 15.71 -23.43
N LEU A 162 9.24 16.11 -22.65
CA LEU A 162 10.59 16.34 -23.17
C LEU A 162 11.31 14.99 -23.33
N CYS A 163 11.46 14.53 -24.57
CA CYS A 163 12.21 13.32 -24.85
C CYS A 163 13.71 13.61 -24.80
N GLU A 164 14.43 13.00 -23.85
CA GLU A 164 15.87 13.18 -23.69
C GLU A 164 16.67 12.68 -24.91
N GLN A 165 16.21 11.62 -25.57
CA GLN A 165 16.87 11.09 -26.76
C GLN A 165 16.69 11.99 -28.00
N CYS A 166 15.53 12.63 -28.14
CA CYS A 166 15.26 13.51 -29.28
C CYS A 166 15.62 14.98 -29.01
N GLY A 167 15.88 15.35 -27.75
CA GLY A 167 16.15 16.73 -27.34
C GLY A 167 14.99 17.70 -27.56
N ARG A 168 13.76 17.20 -27.74
CA ARG A 168 12.56 18.02 -28.06
C ARG A 168 11.32 17.55 -27.32
N ARG A 169 10.34 18.45 -27.21
CA ARG A 169 9.02 18.14 -26.67
C ARG A 169 8.16 17.40 -27.70
N VAL A 170 7.58 16.28 -27.30
CA VAL A 170 6.74 15.40 -28.13
C VAL A 170 5.43 15.09 -27.42
N ALA A 171 4.34 14.95 -28.18
CA ALA A 171 3.13 14.37 -27.63
C ALA A 171 3.36 12.90 -27.26
N ALA A 172 2.86 12.47 -26.10
CA ALA A 172 3.09 11.11 -25.57
C ALA A 172 1.88 10.59 -24.77
N GLN A 173 1.77 9.27 -24.64
CA GLN A 173 0.89 8.61 -23.67
C GLN A 173 1.68 8.31 -22.41
N ARG A 174 1.27 8.83 -21.26
CA ARG A 174 1.76 8.37 -19.95
C ARG A 174 0.78 7.35 -19.39
N ARG A 175 1.23 6.14 -19.05
CA ARG A 175 0.38 5.10 -18.46
C ARG A 175 1.09 4.33 -17.37
N CYS A 176 0.30 3.70 -16.50
CA CYS A 176 0.76 2.76 -15.49
C CYS A 176 0.21 1.37 -15.84
N ALA A 177 1.05 0.35 -15.72
CA ALA A 177 0.65 -1.05 -15.85
C ALA A 177 1.18 -1.85 -14.66
N ILE A 178 0.50 -2.94 -14.31
CA ILE A 178 1.01 -3.89 -13.34
C ILE A 178 1.99 -4.81 -14.08
N LYS A 179 3.26 -4.78 -13.70
CA LYS A 179 4.31 -5.63 -14.27
C LYS A 179 4.33 -6.99 -13.57
N ASP A 180 4.38 -6.98 -12.23
CA ASP A 180 4.43 -8.17 -11.39
C ASP A 180 3.32 -8.09 -10.34
N LEU A 181 2.51 -9.15 -10.22
CA LEU A 181 1.47 -9.27 -9.20
C LEU A 181 2.02 -9.94 -7.93
N PRO A 182 1.66 -9.46 -6.73
CA PRO A 182 2.00 -10.14 -5.48
C PRO A 182 1.17 -11.43 -5.30
N PRO A 183 1.66 -12.41 -4.52
CA PRO A 183 0.87 -13.57 -4.14
C PRO A 183 -0.40 -13.22 -3.34
N THR A 184 -0.34 -12.15 -2.54
CA THR A 184 -1.50 -11.58 -1.84
C THR A 184 -1.65 -10.12 -2.22
N LEU A 185 -2.68 -9.79 -2.99
CA LEU A 185 -2.97 -8.42 -3.41
C LEU A 185 -3.87 -7.71 -2.39
N ILE A 186 -3.41 -6.57 -1.88
CA ILE A 186 -4.22 -5.66 -1.07
C ILE A 186 -4.74 -4.53 -1.97
N VAL A 187 -6.06 -4.42 -2.08
CA VAL A 187 -6.73 -3.35 -2.82
C VAL A 187 -7.48 -2.43 -1.87
N HIS A 188 -7.08 -1.16 -1.86
CA HIS A 188 -7.75 -0.09 -1.15
C HIS A 188 -8.76 0.60 -2.08
N LEU A 189 -10.04 0.54 -1.73
CA LEU A 189 -11.08 1.31 -2.41
C LEU A 189 -11.09 2.74 -1.85
N LYS A 190 -10.67 3.73 -2.64
CA LYS A 190 -10.61 5.15 -2.24
C LYS A 190 -12.03 5.73 -2.12
N ARG A 191 -12.68 5.46 -0.99
CA ARG A 191 -14.06 5.86 -0.68
C ARG A 191 -14.19 7.16 0.10
N PHE A 192 -13.09 7.85 0.34
CA PHE A 192 -13.10 9.10 1.05
C PHE A 192 -12.46 10.18 0.19
N GLU A 193 -13.14 11.30 0.08
CA GLU A 193 -12.69 12.46 -0.68
C GLU A 193 -12.74 13.69 0.19
N PHE A 194 -11.80 14.59 -0.05
CA PHE A 194 -11.78 15.88 0.60
C PHE A 194 -12.43 16.90 -0.34
N ASN A 195 -13.58 17.44 0.07
CA ASN A 195 -14.22 18.52 -0.65
C ASN A 195 -13.52 19.83 -0.25
N LEU A 196 -12.85 20.46 -1.21
CA LEU A 196 -12.10 21.71 -1.02
C LEU A 196 -13.02 22.92 -0.76
N GLU A 197 -14.25 22.90 -1.26
CA GLU A 197 -15.22 23.99 -1.04
C GLU A 197 -15.77 23.97 0.38
N THR A 198 -16.13 22.78 0.88
CA THR A 198 -16.70 22.62 2.22
C THR A 198 -15.66 22.34 3.30
N MET A 199 -14.38 22.18 2.92
CA MET A 199 -13.27 21.79 3.79
C MET A 199 -13.57 20.55 4.64
N THR A 200 -14.31 19.60 4.08
CA THR A 200 -14.78 18.40 4.81
C THR A 200 -14.52 17.13 4.01
N ARG A 201 -14.27 16.05 4.76
CA ARG A 201 -14.09 14.71 4.21
C ARG A 201 -15.46 14.03 4.06
N HIS A 202 -15.79 13.61 2.84
CA HIS A 202 -17.04 12.93 2.52
C HIS A 202 -16.79 11.47 2.16
N LYS A 203 -17.75 10.60 2.51
CA LYS A 203 -17.69 9.17 2.22
C LYS A 203 -18.54 8.84 0.99
N LEU A 204 -17.92 8.16 0.04
CA LEU A 204 -18.56 7.58 -1.14
C LEU A 204 -19.27 6.28 -0.77
N ASN A 205 -20.59 6.35 -0.64
CA ASN A 205 -21.45 5.22 -0.24
C ASN A 205 -22.10 4.50 -1.43
N HIS A 206 -21.81 4.90 -2.67
CA HIS A 206 -22.34 4.22 -3.84
C HIS A 206 -21.80 2.79 -3.97
N ARG A 207 -22.56 1.97 -4.69
CA ARG A 207 -22.22 0.57 -4.94
C ARG A 207 -20.94 0.49 -5.77
N CYS A 208 -19.98 -0.31 -5.32
CA CYS A 208 -18.84 -0.73 -6.13
C CYS A 208 -18.68 -2.24 -5.93
N ALA A 209 -18.98 -3.02 -6.97
CA ALA A 209 -18.96 -4.48 -6.93
C ALA A 209 -17.57 -5.04 -7.22
N PHE A 210 -17.22 -6.12 -6.53
CA PHE A 210 -15.99 -6.89 -6.76
C PHE A 210 -16.38 -8.38 -6.84
N PRO A 211 -15.67 -9.19 -7.65
CA PRO A 211 -15.95 -10.61 -7.79
C PRO A 211 -15.71 -11.37 -6.48
N MET A 212 -16.32 -12.55 -6.34
CA MET A 212 -16.00 -13.51 -5.28
C MET A 212 -14.77 -14.34 -5.63
#